data_AF-A0A7L1B223-F1
#
_entry.id   AF-A0A7L1B223-F1
#
_cell.length_a   1.000
_cell.length_b   1.000
_cell.length_c   1.000
_cell.angle_alpha   90.00
_cell.angle_beta   90.00
_cell.angle_gamma   90.00
#
_symmetry.space_group_name_H-M   'P 1'
#
loop_
_entity.id
_entity.type
_entity.pdbx_description
1 polymer ?
#
loop_
_entity_poly.entity_id
_entity_poly.type
_entity_poly.pdbx_seq_one_letter_code
_entity_poly.pdbx_strand_id
1 'polypeptide(L)'
;AVDIPCSAFRNWPNPRIEWKFQKGSSLVLFYYGGELTEPYRNRVQFSPTSIRFQSVTREDSGKYICEVVGDGSHIAKSEVNLIVQGEAAPCPHPWPWPLSPSLSRVPIPVPCP
;
A
#
# COMPACT_ATOMS: atom_id res chain seq x y z
N ALA A 1 3.14 3.93 -10.31
CA ALA A 1 2.42 2.65 -10.28
C ALA A 1 3.25 1.60 -9.55
N VAL A 2 2.60 0.70 -8.83
CA VAL A 2 3.22 -0.39 -8.06
C VAL A 2 2.49 -1.69 -8.37
N ASP A 3 3.24 -2.76 -8.62
CA ASP A 3 2.71 -4.10 -8.88
C ASP A 3 2.92 -5.00 -7.66
N ILE A 4 1.86 -5.65 -7.21
CA ILE A 4 1.88 -6.60 -6.08
C ILE A 4 1.65 -8.00 -6.65
N PRO A 5 2.66 -8.89 -6.61
CA PRO A 5 2.57 -10.19 -7.24
C PRO A 5 1.70 -11.18 -6.45
N CYS A 6 0.96 -12.02 -7.16
CA CYS A 6 0.31 -13.22 -6.64
C CYS A 6 1.17 -14.45 -6.94
N SER A 7 2.17 -14.71 -6.09
CA SER A 7 3.02 -15.91 -6.22
C SER A 7 2.28 -17.22 -5.95
N ALA A 8 1.05 -17.16 -5.46
CA ALA A 8 0.15 -18.31 -5.32
C ALA A 8 -0.47 -18.75 -6.66
N PHE A 9 -0.57 -17.86 -7.64
CA PHE A 9 -1.17 -18.19 -8.91
C PHE A 9 -0.39 -19.31 -9.61
N ARG A 10 -1.15 -20.28 -10.12
CA ARG A 10 -0.70 -21.38 -10.96
C ARG A 10 -1.63 -21.40 -12.16
N ASN A 11 -1.18 -21.93 -13.29
CA ASN A 11 -1.98 -22.02 -14.52
C ASN A 11 -3.06 -23.12 -14.43
N TRP A 12 -3.85 -23.09 -13.35
CA TRP A 12 -5.00 -23.95 -13.13
C TRP A 12 -6.15 -23.53 -14.05
N PRO A 13 -7.02 -24.47 -14.47
CA PRO A 13 -8.21 -24.14 -15.22
C PRO A 13 -9.20 -23.38 -14.33
N ASN A 14 -9.66 -22.20 -14.80
CA ASN A 14 -10.67 -21.36 -14.14
C ASN A 14 -10.45 -21.15 -12.62
N PRO A 15 -9.28 -20.66 -12.19
CA PRO A 15 -9.00 -20.52 -10.77
C PRO A 15 -9.82 -19.37 -10.18
N ARG A 16 -10.34 -19.57 -8.96
CA ARG A 16 -10.92 -18.47 -8.19
C ARG A 16 -9.81 -17.74 -7.46
N ILE A 17 -9.64 -16.45 -7.77
CA ILE A 17 -8.62 -15.60 -7.16
C ILE A 17 -9.32 -14.57 -6.27
N GLU A 18 -8.84 -14.46 -5.05
CA GLU A 18 -9.34 -13.52 -4.05
C GLU A 18 -8.19 -12.68 -3.52
N TRP A 19 -8.43 -11.38 -3.33
CA TRP A 19 -7.47 -10.49 -2.67
C TRP A 19 -8.02 -9.91 -1.38
N LYS A 20 -7.21 -10.01 -0.33
CA LYS A 20 -7.51 -9.49 1.00
C LYS A 20 -6.42 -8.49 1.40
N PHE A 21 -6.82 -7.38 2.00
CA PHE A 21 -5.93 -6.38 2.59
C PHE A 21 -6.02 -6.48 4.11
N GLN A 22 -4.87 -6.58 4.77
CA GLN A 22 -4.77 -6.67 6.22
C GLN A 22 -3.94 -5.49 6.76
N LYS A 23 -4.52 -4.77 7.72
CA LYS A 23 -3.87 -3.67 8.44
C LYS A 23 -4.25 -3.74 9.92
N GLY A 24 -3.25 -4.03 10.77
CA GLY A 24 -3.52 -4.37 12.17
C GLY A 24 -4.41 -5.60 12.28
N SER A 25 -5.52 -5.50 13.01
CA SER A 25 -6.53 -6.55 13.12
C SER A 25 -7.60 -6.51 12.01
N SER A 26 -7.64 -5.46 11.19
CA SER A 26 -8.60 -5.32 10.10
C SER A 26 -8.21 -6.20 8.91
N LEU A 27 -9.18 -6.94 8.37
CA LEU A 27 -9.04 -7.75 7.16
C LEU A 27 -10.20 -7.41 6.21
N VAL A 28 -9.88 -6.98 5.00
CA VAL A 28 -10.86 -6.56 4.00
C VAL A 28 -10.68 -7.41 2.75
N LEU A 29 -11.72 -8.15 2.35
CA LEU A 29 -11.80 -8.76 1.01
C LEU A 29 -12.14 -7.65 0.02
N PHE A 30 -11.21 -7.34 -0.89
CA PHE A 30 -11.39 -6.23 -1.84
C PHE A 30 -11.41 -6.64 -3.30
N TYR A 31 -11.10 -7.91 -3.59
CA TYR A 31 -11.30 -8.51 -4.90
C TYR A 31 -11.92 -9.89 -4.76
N TYR A 32 -13.07 -10.10 -5.39
CA TYR A 32 -13.77 -11.38 -5.44
C TYR A 32 -14.67 -11.44 -6.68
N GLY A 33 -14.74 -12.62 -7.32
CA GLY A 33 -15.67 -12.84 -8.43
C GLY A 33 -15.44 -11.95 -9.65
N GLY A 34 -14.20 -11.50 -9.88
CA GLY A 34 -13.88 -10.60 -10.99
C GLY A 34 -13.98 -9.11 -10.65
N GLU A 35 -14.46 -8.76 -9.46
CA GLU A 35 -14.83 -7.39 -9.10
C GLU A 35 -13.95 -6.82 -8.00
N LEU A 36 -13.58 -5.56 -8.15
CA LEU A 36 -12.94 -4.75 -7.12
C LEU A 36 -14.00 -3.96 -6.32
N THR A 37 -13.86 -3.95 -5.00
CA THR A 37 -14.71 -3.13 -4.12
C THR A 37 -14.15 -1.71 -3.99
N GLU A 38 -14.98 -0.76 -3.55
CA GLU A 38 -14.48 0.55 -3.14
C GLU A 38 -13.63 0.43 -1.86
N PRO A 39 -12.52 1.20 -1.72
CA PRO A 39 -12.05 2.29 -2.59
C PRO A 39 -11.09 1.86 -3.73
N TYR A 40 -10.97 0.56 -4.03
CA TYR A 40 -9.95 0.01 -4.93
C TYR A 40 -10.32 0.06 -6.42
N ARG A 41 -11.63 0.05 -6.73
CA ARG A 41 -12.17 -0.08 -8.09
C ARG A 41 -11.55 0.85 -9.13
N ASN A 42 -11.28 2.11 -8.77
CA ASN A 42 -10.79 3.12 -9.72
C ASN A 42 -9.26 3.32 -9.70
N ARG A 43 -8.53 2.59 -8.85
CA ARG A 43 -7.08 2.78 -8.66
C ARG A 43 -6.25 1.51 -8.77
N VAL A 44 -6.90 0.35 -8.70
CA VAL A 44 -6.26 -0.96 -8.85
C VAL A 44 -6.71 -1.59 -10.16
N GLN A 45 -5.75 -2.15 -10.90
CA GLN A 45 -6.00 -3.04 -12.02
C GLN A 45 -5.70 -4.48 -11.59
N PHE A 46 -6.55 -5.41 -11.97
CA PHE A 46 -6.37 -6.83 -11.68
C PHE A 46 -5.75 -7.57 -12.87
N SER A 47 -4.89 -8.53 -12.56
CA SER A 47 -4.50 -9.62 -13.44
C SER A 47 -4.38 -10.92 -12.63
N PRO A 48 -4.40 -12.10 -13.27
CA PRO A 48 -4.27 -13.36 -12.53
C PRO A 48 -2.97 -13.47 -11.71
N THR A 49 -1.89 -12.84 -12.18
CA THR A 49 -0.56 -12.90 -11.58
C THR A 49 -0.24 -11.76 -10.62
N SER A 50 -1.02 -10.68 -10.61
CA SER A 50 -0.75 -9.49 -9.79
C SER A 50 -1.92 -8.53 -9.75
N ILE A 51 -1.92 -7.64 -8.75
CA ILE A 51 -2.68 -6.40 -8.79
C ILE A 51 -1.74 -5.21 -8.98
N ARG A 52 -2.22 -4.19 -9.69
CA ARG A 52 -1.44 -2.99 -10.02
C ARG A 52 -2.13 -1.74 -9.52
N PHE A 53 -1.51 -1.08 -8.55
CA PHE A 53 -1.92 0.26 -8.12
C PHE A 53 -1.38 1.30 -9.09
N GLN A 54 -2.25 2.14 -9.66
CA GLN A 54 -1.82 3.26 -10.52
C GLN A 54 -1.06 4.32 -9.71
N SER A 55 -1.60 4.64 -8.53
CA SER A 55 -1.01 5.50 -7.51
C SER A 55 -1.20 4.86 -6.14
N VAL A 56 -0.26 5.10 -5.23
CA VAL A 56 -0.28 4.61 -3.85
C VAL A 56 -0.16 5.77 -2.88
N THR A 57 -0.84 5.67 -1.74
CA THR A 57 -0.72 6.59 -0.61
C THR A 57 -0.18 5.86 0.62
N ARG A 58 0.16 6.59 1.69
CA ARG A 58 0.57 5.97 2.96
C ARG A 58 -0.50 5.05 3.55
N GLU A 59 -1.77 5.29 3.22
CA GLU A 59 -2.91 4.48 3.71
C GLU A 59 -2.90 3.07 3.14
N ASP A 60 -2.38 2.91 1.91
CA ASP A 60 -2.23 1.63 1.21
C ASP A 60 -1.11 0.75 1.82
N SER A 61 -0.34 1.26 2.79
CA SER A 61 0.63 0.44 3.51
C SER A 61 -0.07 -0.62 4.35
N GLY A 62 0.30 -1.88 4.14
CA GLY A 62 -0.28 -3.04 4.81
C GLY A 62 0.05 -4.34 4.08
N LYS A 63 -0.57 -5.42 4.53
CA LYS A 63 -0.36 -6.76 3.97
C LYS A 63 -1.43 -7.08 2.94
N TYR A 64 -1.00 -7.44 1.75
CA TYR A 64 -1.84 -7.90 0.65
C TYR A 64 -1.71 -9.42 0.55
N ILE A 65 -2.85 -10.10 0.57
CA ILE A 65 -2.95 -11.55 0.58
C ILE A 65 -3.67 -11.95 -0.70
N CYS A 66 -2.99 -12.71 -1.55
CA CYS A 66 -3.60 -13.39 -2.68
C CYS A 66 -3.91 -14.83 -2.28
N GLU A 67 -5.16 -15.25 -2.47
CA GLU A 67 -5.61 -16.62 -2.26
C GLU A 67 -6.18 -17.15 -3.57
N VAL A 68 -5.70 -18.32 -3.99
CA VAL A 68 -6.07 -18.94 -5.27
C VAL A 68 -6.62 -20.32 -4.97
N VAL A 69 -7.86 -20.55 -5.39
CA VAL A 69 -8.51 -21.86 -5.35
C VAL A 69 -8.50 -22.44 -6.75
N GLY A 70 -7.74 -23.51 -6.93
CA GLY A 70 -7.56 -24.22 -8.18
C GLY A 70 -8.42 -25.48 -8.31
N ASP A 71 -7.98 -26.34 -9.22
CA ASP A 71 -8.58 -27.65 -9.44
C ASP A 71 -8.60 -28.50 -8.16
N GLY A 72 -9.56 -29.41 -8.03
CA GLY A 72 -9.66 -30.32 -6.88
C GLY A 72 -9.77 -29.64 -5.51
N SER A 73 -10.17 -28.37 -5.45
CA SER A 73 -10.17 -27.54 -4.24
C SER A 73 -8.77 -27.29 -3.64
N HIS A 74 -7.72 -27.38 -4.45
CA HIS A 74 -6.37 -26.99 -4.02
C HIS A 74 -6.33 -25.48 -3.74
N ILE A 75 -5.87 -25.10 -2.53
CA ILE A 75 -5.76 -23.71 -2.11
C ILE A 75 -4.28 -23.34 -2.03
N ALA A 76 -3.89 -22.27 -2.71
CA ALA A 76 -2.57 -21.64 -2.60
C ALA A 76 -2.71 -20.20 -2.09
N LYS A 77 -1.72 -19.74 -1.32
CA LYS A 77 -1.72 -18.41 -0.70
C LYS A 77 -0.34 -17.75 -0.80
N SER A 78 -0.32 -16.45 -1.08
CA SER A 78 0.89 -15.63 -1.04
C SER A 78 0.62 -14.29 -0.36
N GLU A 79 1.59 -13.78 0.39
CA GLU A 79 1.47 -12.52 1.13
C GLU A 79 2.58 -11.55 0.71
N VAL A 80 2.23 -10.27 0.57
CA VAL A 80 3.17 -9.17 0.29
C VAL A 80 2.90 -8.04 1.26
N ASN A 81 3.93 -7.53 1.93
CA ASN A 81 3.82 -6.34 2.77
C ASN A 81 4.24 -5.11 1.95
N LEU A 82 3.29 -4.24 1.62
CA LEU A 82 3.56 -2.97 0.95
C LEU A 82 3.86 -1.89 2.01
N ILE A 83 4.96 -1.18 1.84
CA ILE A 83 5.32 -0.02 2.65
C ILE A 83 5.45 1.18 1.71
N VAL A 84 4.55 2.15 1.86
CA VAL A 84 4.58 3.39 1.09
C VAL A 84 5.23 4.47 1.96
N GLN A 85 6.46 4.83 1.61
CA GLN A 85 7.12 5.98 2.21
C GLN A 85 6.57 7.24 1.53
N GLY A 86 6.20 8.26 2.31
CA GLY A 86 5.98 9.57 1.70
C GLY A 86 7.31 10.28 1.60
N GLU A 87 7.52 11.03 0.54
CA GLU A 87 8.56 12.06 0.54
C GLU A 87 8.37 12.91 1.80
N ALA A 88 9.39 12.95 2.66
CA ALA A 88 9.46 14.01 3.63
C ALA A 88 9.38 15.29 2.81
N ALA A 89 8.34 16.11 3.02
CA ALA A 89 8.33 17.43 2.42
C ALA A 89 9.71 18.04 2.71
N PRO A 90 10.47 18.50 1.71
CA PRO A 90 11.70 19.20 2.00
C PRO A 90 11.30 20.31 2.95
N CYS A 91 11.84 20.26 4.18
CA CYS A 91 11.65 21.35 5.13
C CYS A 91 11.91 22.63 4.33
N PRO A 92 10.96 23.57 4.23
CA PRO A 92 11.24 24.82 3.56
C PRO A 92 12.35 25.46 4.39
N HIS A 93 13.58 25.33 3.92
CA HIS A 93 14.74 25.92 4.55
C HIS A 93 14.49 27.43 4.53
N PRO A 94 14.32 28.10 5.68
CA PRO A 94 14.36 29.54 5.67
C PRO A 94 15.84 29.89 5.46
N TRP A 95 16.09 30.67 4.42
CA TRP A 95 17.26 31.50 4.14
C TRP A 95 18.28 31.71 5.28
N PRO A 96 19.58 31.91 4.98
CA PRO A 96 20.61 32.14 5.99
C PRO A 96 20.44 33.55 6.57
N TRP A 97 19.94 33.67 7.79
CA TRP A 97 19.96 34.96 8.49
C TRP A 97 21.36 35.20 9.09
N PRO A 98 21.99 36.36 8.85
CA PRO A 98 23.20 36.73 9.57
C PRO A 98 22.87 36.98 11.05
N LEU A 99 23.79 36.54 11.91
CA LEU A 99 23.74 36.71 13.36
C LEU A 99 23.63 38.21 13.70
N SER A 100 22.48 38.64 14.23
CA SER A 100 22.38 39.92 14.95
C SER A 100 22.50 39.66 16.46
N PRO A 101 23.38 40.37 17.19
CA PRO A 101 23.61 40.14 18.60
C PRO A 101 22.77 41.11 19.45
N SER A 102 21.49 40.80 19.69
CA SER A 102 20.80 41.41 20.84
C SER A 102 19.59 40.59 21.31
N LEU A 103 19.57 40.34 22.63
CA LEU A 103 18.69 39.44 23.39
C LEU A 103 17.18 39.71 23.25
N SER A 104 16.37 38.66 23.11
CA SER A 104 15.54 38.10 24.21
C SER A 104 14.52 37.07 23.68
N ARG A 105 14.59 35.84 24.21
CA ARG A 105 13.67 34.70 24.01
C ARG A 105 13.17 34.45 22.57
N VAL A 106 13.96 33.70 21.81
CA VAL A 106 13.43 32.96 20.65
C VAL A 106 12.64 31.76 21.18
N PRO A 107 11.37 31.53 20.76
CA PRO A 107 10.67 30.29 21.08
C PRO A 107 11.46 29.12 20.50
N ILE A 108 11.73 28.09 21.30
CA ILE A 108 12.33 26.85 20.80
C ILE A 108 11.34 26.28 19.77
N PRO A 109 11.73 26.06 18.50
CA PRO A 109 10.88 25.30 17.59
C PRO A 109 10.81 23.88 18.14
N VAL A 110 9.61 23.47 18.53
CA VAL A 110 9.31 22.07 18.83
C VAL A 110 9.68 21.24 17.59
N PRO A 111 10.56 20.24 17.71
CA PRO A 111 10.76 19.28 16.63
C PRO A 111 9.41 18.64 16.31
N CYS A 112 9.10 18.47 15.02
CA CYS A 112 8.05 17.55 14.64
C CYS A 112 8.36 16.16 15.24
N PRO A 113 7.35 15.40 15.72
CA PRO A 113 7.57 14.10 16.33
C PRO A 113 8.21 13.08 15.38
#